data_AF-U2KXZ8-F1
#
_entry.id   AF-U2KXZ8-F1
#
_cell.length_a   1.000
_cell.length_b   1.000
_cell.length_c   1.000
_cell.angle_alpha   90.00
_cell.angle_beta   90.00
_cell.angle_gamma   90.00
#
_symmetry.space_group_name_H-M   'P 1'
#
loop_
_entity.id
_entity.type
_entity.pdbx_description
1 polymer ?
#
loop_
_entity_poly.entity_id
_entity_poly.type
_entity_poly.pdbx_seq_one_letter_code
_entity_poly.pdbx_strand_id
1 'polypeptide(L)' 'MKEDTQFWRDLKANRQKMTKQQYRTLKGQAVSGKVLDARKGLQKVLKRRNGA' A
#
# COMPACT_ATOMS: atom_id res chain seq x y z
N MET A 1 -6.02 10.63 -11.56
CA MET A 1 -7.05 9.61 -11.22
C MET A 1 -6.72 8.18 -11.63
N LYS A 2 -6.05 7.87 -12.76
CA LYS A 2 -5.69 6.46 -13.10
C LYS A 2 -4.74 5.79 -12.08
N GLU A 3 -3.86 6.58 -11.47
CA GLU A 3 -2.89 6.06 -10.49
C GLU A 3 -3.53 5.66 -9.17
N ASP A 4 -4.55 6.39 -8.73
CA ASP A 4 -5.29 6.09 -7.49
C ASP A 4 -5.99 4.74 -7.62
N THR A 5 -6.56 4.47 -8.79
CA THR A 5 -7.25 3.19 -9.06
C THR A 5 -6.29 2.01 -9.01
N GLN A 6 -5.07 2.16 -9.54
CA GLN A 6 -4.07 1.09 -9.53
C GLN A 6 -3.57 0.83 -8.10
N PHE A 7 -3.31 1.88 -7.32
CA PHE A 7 -2.92 1.72 -5.92
C PHE A 7 -3.94 0.90 -5.11
N TRP A 8 -5.23 1.17 -5.27
CA TRP A 8 -6.28 0.43 -4.55
C TRP A 8 -6.33 -1.05 -4.93
N ARG A 9 -6.07 -1.38 -6.20
CA ARG A 9 -5.96 -2.77 -6.68
C ARG A 9 -4.77 -3.45 -6.04
N ASP A 10 -3.59 -2.82 -6.09
CA ASP A 10 -2.36 -3.36 -5.53
C ASP A 10 -2.45 -3.55 -4.01
N LEU A 11 -3.03 -2.60 -3.29
CA LEU A 11 -3.23 -2.67 -1.85
C LEU A 11 -4.17 -3.82 -1.45
N LYS A 12 -5.26 -4.03 -2.20
CA LYS A 12 -6.19 -5.15 -1.96
C LYS A 12 -5.54 -6.50 -2.27
N ALA A 13 -4.86 -6.61 -3.41
CA ALA A 13 -4.18 -7.83 -3.84
C ALA A 13 -3.12 -8.28 -2.85
N ASN A 14 -2.46 -7.34 -2.17
CA ASN A 14 -1.40 -7.63 -1.22
C ASN A 14 -1.84 -7.59 0.26
N ARG A 15 -3.15 -7.58 0.55
CA ARG A 15 -3.66 -7.48 1.92
C ARG A 15 -3.16 -8.58 2.86
N GLN A 16 -3.01 -9.80 2.34
CA GLN A 16 -2.48 -10.94 3.12
C GLN A 16 -0.96 -10.82 3.35
N LYS A 17 -0.27 -10.00 2.54
CA LYS A 17 1.17 -9.76 2.62
C LYS A 17 1.56 -8.68 3.64
N MET A 18 0.64 -8.23 4.49
CA MET A 18 0.89 -7.19 5.48
C MET A 18 0.05 -7.36 6.74
N THR A 19 0.45 -6.71 7.84
CA THR A 19 -0.36 -6.70 9.05
C THR A 19 -1.60 -5.83 8.86
N LYS A 20 -2.64 -6.07 9.66
CA LYS A 20 -3.86 -5.24 9.65
C LYS A 20 -3.54 -3.76 9.85
N GLN A 21 -2.54 -3.46 10.67
CA GLN A 21 -2.11 -2.08 10.93
C GLN A 21 -1.46 -1.44 9.71
N GLN A 22 -0.52 -2.13 9.04
CA GLN A 22 0.11 -1.64 7.82
C GLN A 22 -0.93 -1.34 6.74
N TYR A 23 -1.89 -2.26 6.54
CA TYR A 23 -2.98 -2.06 5.58
C TYR A 23 -3.81 -0.80 5.90
N ARG A 24 -4.20 -0.61 7.17
CA ARG A 24 -4.98 0.56 7.61
C ARG A 24 -4.21 1.86 7.44
N THR A 25 -2.92 1.88 7.76
CA THR A 25 -2.07 3.06 7.60
C THR A 25 -1.92 3.46 6.13
N LEU A 26 -1.59 2.52 5.25
CA LEU A 26 -1.45 2.81 3.81
C LEU A 26 -2.78 3.26 3.19
N LYS A 27 -3.90 2.64 3.61
CA LYS A 27 -5.25 3.08 3.24
C LYS A 27 -5.51 4.52 3.70
N GLY A 28 -5.21 4.86 4.96
CA GLY A 28 -5.43 6.21 5.50
C GLY A 28 -4.60 7.28 4.81
N GLN A 29 -3.35 6.96 4.46
CA GLN A 29 -2.49 7.86 3.68
C GLN A 29 -3.06 8.12 2.28
N ALA A 30 -3.54 7.08 1.59
CA ALA A 30 -4.15 7.25 0.28
C ALA A 30 -5.48 8.04 0.34
N VAL A 31 -6.33 7.80 1.35
CA VAL A 31 -7.58 8.56 1.54
C VAL A 31 -7.32 10.04 1.83
N SER A 32 -6.23 10.37 2.53
CA SER A 32 -5.83 11.76 2.81
C SER A 32 -5.11 12.46 1.66
N GLY A 33 -5.06 11.85 0.47
CA GLY A 33 -4.43 12.42 -0.73
C GLY A 33 -2.93 12.17 -0.86
N LYS A 34 -2.31 11.49 0.11
CA LYS A 34 -0.87 11.14 0.12
C LYS A 34 -0.61 9.79 -0.57
N VAL A 35 -1.16 9.60 -1.77
CA VAL A 35 -1.12 8.31 -2.49
C VAL A 35 0.31 7.90 -2.86
N LEU A 36 1.18 8.85 -3.22
CA LEU A 36 2.59 8.57 -3.55
C LEU A 36 3.37 8.03 -2.34
N ASP A 37 3.15 8.59 -1.15
CA ASP A 37 3.78 8.12 0.08
C ASP A 37 3.25 6.74 0.47
N ALA A 38 1.94 6.53 0.35
CA ALA A 38 1.32 5.22 0.54
C ALA A 38 1.90 4.18 -0.44
N ARG A 39 2.18 4.56 -1.68
CA ARG A 39 2.79 3.68 -2.69
C ARG A 39 4.21 3.27 -2.31
N LYS A 40 5.03 4.23 -1.86
CA LYS A 40 6.38 3.94 -1.33
C LYS A 40 6.32 3.01 -0.11
N GLY A 41 5.36 3.26 0.79
CA GLY A 41 5.11 2.42 1.96
C GLY A 41 4.72 0.99 1.59
N LEU A 42 3.81 0.82 0.62
CA LEU A 42 3.41 -0.48 0.08
C LEU A 42 4.62 -1.24 -0.48
N GLN A 43 5.41 -0.60 -1.34
CA GLN A 43 6.61 -1.21 -1.92
C GLN A 43 7.61 -1.67 -0.86
N LYS A 44 7.83 -0.85 0.18
CA LYS A 44 8.71 -1.19 1.30
C LYS A 44 8.22 -2.40 2.10
N VAL A 45 6.92 -2.49 2.35
CA VAL A 45 6.31 -3.65 3.04
C VAL A 45 6.46 -4.92 2.22
N LEU A 46 6.25 -4.85 0.90
CA LEU A 46 6.38 -6.00 0.00
C LEU A 46 7.82 -6.46 -0.16
N LYS A 47 8.77 -5.52 -0.32
CA LYS A 47 10.21 -5.85 -0.41
C LYS A 47 10.72 -6.58 0.84
N ARG A 48 10.30 -6.16 2.04
CA ARG A 48 10.72 -6.79 3.30
C ARG A 48 10.27 -8.24 3.46
N ARG A 49 9.14 -8.64 2.85
CA ARG A 49 8.66 -10.03 2.92
C ARG A 49 9.28 -10.94 1.86
N ASN A 50 9.78 -10.38 0.78
CA ASN A 50 10.36 -11.16 -0.31
C ASN A 50 11.87 -11.41 -0.17
N GLY A 51 12.51 -10.98 0.92
CA GLY A 51 13.92 -11.29 1.22
C GLY A 51 14.85 -11.05 0.03
N ALA A 52 15.16 -9.79 -0.24
CA ALA A 52 16.39 -9.48 -0.97
C ALA A 52 17.56 -9.53 0.01
#